data_AF-A0A7V4SWR2-F1
#
_entry.id   AF-A0A7V4SWR2-F1
#
_cell.length_a   1.000
_cell.length_b   1.000
_cell.length_c   1.000
_cell.angle_alpha   90.00
_cell.angle_beta   90.00
_cell.angle_gamma   90.00
#
_symmetry.space_group_name_H-M   'P 1'
#
loop_
_entity.id
_entity.type
_entity.pdbx_description
1 polymer ?
#
loop_
_entity_poly.entity_id
_entity_poly.type
_entity_poly.pdbx_seq_one_letter_code
_entity_poly.pdbx_strand_id
1 'polypeptide(L)'
;MTGKDRIIATLERRSVDRIPVWPVVTAYLGSRVLQRPYVDFVLNPMLVYEGYRAMIDRFKFDGIDICLGPPADWESRRVVIEIDGITYLA
;
A
#
# COMPACT_ATOMS: atom_id res chain seq x y z
N MET A 1 -14.99 -3.47 -18.15
CA MET A 1 -14.53 -4.50 -17.19
C MET A 1 -13.93 -3.81 -15.97
N THR A 2 -14.19 -4.26 -14.73
CA THR A 2 -13.52 -3.68 -13.55
C THR A 2 -12.05 -4.14 -13.48
N GLY A 3 -11.21 -3.47 -12.69
CA GLY A 3 -9.81 -3.88 -12.49
C GLY A 3 -9.67 -5.31 -11.98
N LYS A 4 -10.47 -5.64 -10.95
CA LYS A 4 -10.57 -6.99 -10.40
C LYS A 4 -10.97 -8.02 -11.46
N ASP A 5 -12.02 -7.74 -12.24
CA ASP A 5 -12.49 -8.68 -13.27
C ASP A 5 -11.41 -8.91 -14.34
N ARG A 6 -10.68 -7.86 -14.70
CA ARG A 6 -9.61 -7.90 -15.69
C ARG A 6 -8.43 -8.75 -15.25
N ILE A 7 -8.03 -8.62 -14.00
CA ILE A 7 -7.01 -9.47 -13.39
C ILE A 7 -7.47 -10.93 -13.41
N ILE A 8 -8.67 -11.22 -12.89
CA ILE A 8 -9.20 -12.59 -12.82
C ILE A 8 -9.25 -13.22 -14.21
N ALA A 9 -9.82 -12.52 -15.19
CA ALA A 9 -9.89 -12.99 -16.57
C ALA A 9 -8.49 -13.23 -17.17
N THR A 10 -7.53 -12.35 -16.91
CA THR A 10 -6.15 -12.51 -17.38
C THR A 10 -5.49 -13.76 -16.78
N LEU A 11 -5.62 -13.98 -15.47
CA LEU A 11 -5.08 -15.15 -14.79
C LEU A 11 -5.72 -16.46 -15.28
N GLU A 12 -7.00 -16.41 -15.62
CA GLU A 12 -7.76 -17.52 -16.21
C GLU A 12 -7.55 -17.68 -17.73
N ARG A 13 -6.66 -16.87 -18.33
CA ARG A 13 -6.39 -16.87 -19.79
C ARG A 13 -7.61 -16.58 -20.66
N ARG A 14 -8.57 -15.80 -20.15
CA ARG A 14 -9.72 -15.28 -20.89
C ARG A 14 -9.40 -13.93 -21.53
N SER A 15 -10.21 -13.53 -22.52
CA SER A 15 -10.07 -12.23 -23.18
C SER A 15 -10.36 -11.06 -22.24
N VAL A 16 -9.63 -9.96 -22.45
CA VAL A 16 -9.74 -8.72 -21.67
C VAL A 16 -9.77 -7.50 -22.58
N ASP A 17 -10.34 -6.40 -22.09
CA ASP A 17 -10.44 -5.13 -22.84
C ASP A 17 -9.09 -4.39 -22.97
N ARG A 18 -8.15 -4.65 -22.07
CA ARG A 18 -6.73 -4.24 -22.11
C ARG A 18 -5.90 -5.10 -21.16
N ILE A 19 -4.57 -5.01 -21.27
CA ILE A 19 -3.64 -5.63 -20.31
C ILE A 19 -3.87 -5.02 -18.91
N PRO A 20 -4.02 -5.82 -17.84
CA PRO A 20 -4.13 -5.31 -16.47
C PRO A 20 -2.80 -4.72 -15.99
N VAL A 21 -2.89 -3.66 -15.18
CA VAL A 21 -1.76 -3.00 -14.52
C VAL A 21 -1.82 -3.32 -13.03
N TRP A 22 -0.89 -4.16 -12.59
CA TRP A 22 -0.67 -4.53 -11.19
C TRP A 22 0.82 -4.34 -10.86
N PRO A 23 1.23 -3.13 -10.46
CA PRO A 23 2.63 -2.85 -10.19
C PRO A 23 3.03 -3.29 -8.78
N VAL A 24 4.31 -3.63 -8.63
CA VAL A 24 4.98 -3.65 -7.33
C VAL A 24 5.29 -2.20 -6.96
N VAL A 25 4.71 -1.72 -5.86
CA VAL A 25 4.97 -0.36 -5.36
C VAL A 25 5.31 -0.39 -3.87
N THR A 26 5.91 0.70 -3.40
CA THR A 26 6.40 0.81 -2.02
C THR A 26 5.63 1.87 -1.24
N ALA A 27 5.68 1.77 0.09
CA ALA A 27 5.16 2.78 1.00
C ALA A 27 5.72 4.19 0.71
N TYR A 28 6.94 4.28 0.16
CA TYR A 28 7.54 5.54 -0.25
C TYR A 28 6.73 6.27 -1.32
N LEU A 29 6.27 5.56 -2.36
CA LEU A 29 5.42 6.17 -3.39
C LEU A 29 4.08 6.64 -2.79
N GLY A 30 3.50 5.84 -1.88
CA GLY A 30 2.32 6.23 -1.10
C GLY A 30 2.53 7.53 -0.33
N SER A 31 3.69 7.70 0.32
CA SER A 31 4.06 8.92 1.04
C SER A 31 4.12 10.14 0.12
N ARG A 32 4.59 9.97 -1.12
CA ARG A 32 4.61 11.05 -2.12
C ARG A 32 3.20 11.39 -2.61
N VAL A 33 2.34 10.40 -2.80
CA VAL A 33 0.95 10.62 -3.21
C VAL A 33 0.16 11.34 -2.12
N LEU A 34 0.35 10.98 -0.84
CA LEU A 34 -0.31 11.64 0.29
C LEU A 34 0.40 12.90 0.79
N GLN A 35 1.53 13.27 0.19
CA GLN A 35 2.36 14.42 0.60
C GLN A 35 2.72 14.39 2.10
N ARG A 36 3.09 13.20 2.59
CA ARG A 36 3.51 12.98 3.98
C ARG A 36 4.99 12.61 4.04
N PRO A 37 5.69 13.01 5.12
CA PRO A 37 6.99 12.46 5.46
C PRO A 37 6.96 10.93 5.45
N TYR A 38 8.00 10.32 4.87
CA TYR A 38 8.08 8.86 4.81
C TYR A 38 8.19 8.22 6.21
N VAL A 39 8.80 8.92 7.16
CA VAL A 39 8.90 8.45 8.55
C VAL A 39 7.53 8.18 9.17
N ASP A 40 6.50 8.96 8.83
CA ASP A 40 5.14 8.75 9.33
C ASP A 40 4.57 7.41 8.86
N PHE A 41 4.86 7.03 7.61
CA PHE A 41 4.45 5.75 7.03
C PHE A 41 5.16 4.56 7.69
N VAL A 42 6.43 4.73 8.04
CA VAL A 42 7.19 3.71 8.75
C VAL A 42 6.61 3.49 10.15
N LEU A 43 6.25 4.57 10.85
CA LEU A 43 5.77 4.51 12.24
C LEU A 43 4.27 4.19 12.38
N ASN A 44 3.49 4.32 11.31
CA ASN A 44 2.06 4.08 11.30
C ASN A 44 1.66 3.18 10.11
N PRO A 45 1.42 1.87 10.34
CA PRO A 45 1.01 0.95 9.29
C PRO A 45 -0.32 1.32 8.64
N MET A 46 -1.23 2.05 9.33
CA MET A 46 -2.49 2.50 8.71
C MET A 46 -2.25 3.50 7.58
N LEU A 47 -1.23 4.36 7.69
CA LEU A 47 -0.87 5.29 6.60
C LEU A 47 -0.40 4.55 5.35
N VAL A 48 0.17 3.34 5.50
CA VAL A 48 0.53 2.49 4.37
C VAL A 48 -0.72 2.06 3.60
N TYR A 49 -1.80 1.65 4.29
CA TYR A 49 -3.09 1.31 3.65
C TYR A 49 -3.71 2.50 2.93
N GLU A 50 -3.73 3.66 3.59
CA GLU A 50 -4.24 4.89 2.99
C GLU A 50 -3.44 5.27 1.75
N GLY A 51 -2.11 5.14 1.80
CA GLY A 51 -1.23 5.35 0.66
C GLY A 51 -1.53 4.42 -0.51
N TYR A 52 -1.75 3.12 -0.24
CA TYR A 52 -2.12 2.16 -1.29
C TYR A 52 -3.46 2.50 -1.94
N ARG A 53 -4.48 2.85 -1.15
CA ARG A 53 -5.77 3.30 -1.67
C ARG A 53 -5.62 4.55 -2.54
N ALA A 54 -4.87 5.53 -2.07
CA ALA A 54 -4.63 6.76 -2.82
C ALA A 54 -3.86 6.51 -4.12
N MET A 55 -2.94 5.54 -4.16
CA MET A 55 -2.25 5.13 -5.38
C MET A 55 -3.17 4.48 -6.40
N ILE A 56 -4.06 3.57 -5.96
CA ILE A 56 -5.09 2.98 -6.84
C ILE A 56 -5.95 4.10 -7.44
N ASP A 57 -6.40 5.05 -6.62
CA ASP A 57 -7.25 6.15 -7.07
C ASP A 57 -6.52 7.11 -8.01
N ARG A 58 -5.25 7.40 -7.75
CA ARG A 58 -4.45 8.32 -8.57
C ARG A 58 -4.06 7.72 -9.91
N PHE A 59 -3.54 6.49 -9.91
CA PHE A 59 -2.93 5.87 -11.09
C PHE A 59 -3.86 4.93 -11.82
N LYS A 60 -5.06 4.65 -11.27
CA LYS A 60 -6.07 3.76 -11.85
C LYS A 60 -5.54 2.35 -12.10
N PHE A 61 -4.69 1.87 -11.19
CA PHE A 61 -4.23 0.48 -11.21
C PHE A 61 -5.42 -0.48 -11.10
N ASP A 62 -5.29 -1.65 -11.72
CA ASP A 62 -6.31 -2.69 -11.66
C ASP A 62 -6.26 -3.45 -10.34
N GLY A 63 -5.08 -3.47 -9.73
CA GLY A 63 -4.78 -4.08 -8.44
C GLY A 63 -3.41 -3.63 -7.94
N ILE A 64 -3.13 -3.98 -6.70
CA ILE A 64 -1.87 -3.74 -6.01
C ILE A 64 -1.71 -4.79 -4.93
N ASP A 65 -0.48 -5.20 -4.65
CA ASP A 65 -0.21 -6.02 -3.48
C ASP A 65 -0.25 -5.17 -2.22
N ILE A 66 -1.05 -5.60 -1.26
CA ILE A 66 -1.10 -5.02 0.07
C ILE A 66 -0.64 -6.10 1.04
N CYS A 67 0.40 -5.82 1.82
CA CYS A 67 0.79 -6.70 2.93
C CYS A 67 -0.37 -6.84 3.94
N LEU A 68 -0.30 -7.79 4.87
CA LEU A 68 -1.34 -7.96 5.88
C LEU A 68 -1.50 -6.71 6.75
N GLY A 69 -2.76 -6.35 7.00
CA GLY A 69 -3.17 -5.25 7.89
C GLY A 69 -2.51 -5.34 9.25
N PRO A 70 -2.13 -4.21 9.87
CA PRO A 70 -1.87 -4.24 11.29
C PRO A 70 -3.15 -4.76 12.00
N PRO A 71 -3.03 -5.61 13.04
CA PRO A 71 -4.18 -6.05 13.82
C PRO A 71 -4.86 -4.84 14.47
N ALA A 72 -6.13 -4.97 14.88
CA ALA A 72 -6.90 -3.85 15.43
C ALA A 72 -6.23 -3.19 16.66
N ASP A 73 -5.42 -3.94 17.41
CA ASP A 73 -4.68 -3.50 18.59
C ASP A 73 -3.18 -3.20 18.30
N TRP A 74 -2.83 -2.92 17.04
CA TRP A 74 -1.42 -2.68 16.67
C TRP A 74 -0.78 -1.51 17.42
N GLU A 75 -1.54 -0.47 17.71
CA GLU A 75 -1.00 0.74 18.34
C GLU A 75 -0.56 0.47 19.78
N SER A 76 -1.32 -0.34 20.52
CA SER A 76 -0.96 -0.73 21.90
C SER A 76 0.19 -1.74 21.95
N ARG A 77 0.48 -2.43 20.85
CA ARG A 77 1.61 -3.36 20.70
C ARG A 77 2.85 -2.72 20.08
N ARG A 78 2.76 -1.47 19.62
CA ARG A 78 3.87 -0.79 18.96
C ARG A 78 4.98 -0.48 19.96
N VAL A 79 6.13 -1.12 19.80
CA VAL A 79 7.35 -0.76 20.52
C VAL A 79 8.14 0.21 19.66
N VAL A 80 8.52 1.34 20.25
CA VAL A 80 9.42 2.30 19.61
C VAL A 80 10.67 2.48 20.45
N ILE A 81 11.82 2.57 19.79
CA ILE A 81 13.10 2.90 20.42
C ILE A 81 13.65 4.18 19.80
N GLU A 82 14.46 4.90 20.57
CA GLU A 82 15.17 6.08 20.11
C GLU A 82 16.67 5.79 20.08
N ILE A 83 17.30 5.98 18.93
CA ILE A 83 18.75 5.85 18.74
C ILE A 83 19.22 7.17 18.12
N ASP A 84 20.11 7.88 18.81
CA ASP A 84 20.69 9.16 18.35
C ASP A 84 19.64 10.22 17.91
N GLY A 85 18.50 10.29 18.61
CA GLY A 85 17.41 11.23 18.28
C GLY A 85 16.48 10.77 17.16
N ILE A 86 16.64 9.54 16.65
CA ILE A 86 15.82 8.96 15.59
C ILE A 86 14.92 7.87 16.18
N THR A 87 13.62 7.95 15.90
CA THR A 87 12.63 6.96 16.33
C THR A 87 12.56 5.78 15.35
N TYR A 88 12.68 4.56 15.88
CA TYR A 88 12.56 3.30 15.15
C TYR A 88 11.41 2.46 15.73
N LEU A 89 10.79 1.64 14.87
CA LEU A 89 10.02 0.49 15.33
C LEU A 89 10.99 -0.62 15.79
N ALA A 90 10.73 -1.21 16.96
CA ALA A 90 11.51 -2.31 17.52
C ALA A 90 10.72 -3.62 17.57
#